data_AF-A0AAN6GLF6-F1
#
_entry.id   AF-A0AAN6GLF6-F1
#
_cell.length_a   1.000
_cell.length_b   1.000
_cell.length_c   1.000
_cell.angle_alpha   90.00
_cell.angle_beta   90.00
_cell.angle_gamma   90.00
#
_symmetry.space_group_name_H-M   'P 1'
#
loop_
_entity.id
_entity.type
_entity.pdbx_description
1 polymer ?
#
loop_
_entity_poly.entity_id
_entity_poly.type
_entity_poly.pdbx_seq_one_letter_code
_entity_poly.pdbx_strand_id
1 'polypeptide(L)'
;MRSLSTLSRFAALNAAAGSSVRVLNSAGASRVIPLSSLSSSSQPRTASLLPQRFASTAATTTKSKTITKAKKPAAAKTTKAKKKAAPKKKAAPKKKAAPKKKAAPKKKVAPKKKEVKKPWEKLDANGNLIPLPKDTKPKFSPAWILFIKAKATEPGTDFKSKPAREWMTDFAKIWKGMSDAEKKPYLDEALAQKEQYYTDLEQWKASLTAEDIERQKSYDRYVARRQKALSAKKGIEVAKPRRTALRDPLRPKRPLSAFFSFLGEYRAQHIEEITRETGIPKAHTVVSKRAAEAWKSASAETKQPYEERAKRHLEQYHVAVKAYENRNHA
;
A
#
# COMPACT_ATOMS: atom_id res chain seq x y z
N MET A 1 65.49 -23.93 -43.32
CA MET A 1 64.96 -24.39 -42.01
C MET A 1 63.43 -24.42 -42.09
N ARG A 2 62.76 -25.31 -41.31
CA ARG A 2 61.30 -25.43 -41.07
C ARG A 2 60.36 -24.74 -42.10
N SER A 3 59.83 -25.50 -43.05
CA SER A 3 58.46 -26.07 -43.01
C SER A 3 57.38 -25.01 -43.32
N LEU A 4 56.76 -25.00 -44.51
CA LEU A 4 55.62 -25.84 -44.93
C LEU A 4 54.36 -25.63 -44.04
N SER A 5 53.15 -25.40 -44.58
CA SER A 5 52.74 -25.34 -45.99
C SER A 5 51.57 -24.40 -46.31
N THR A 6 51.51 -24.02 -47.58
CA THR A 6 50.35 -23.65 -48.42
C THR A 6 48.98 -24.20 -48.02
N LEU A 7 47.91 -23.40 -48.25
CA LEU A 7 46.60 -23.71 -48.90
C LEU A 7 45.60 -22.59 -48.48
N SER A 8 45.20 -21.59 -49.28
CA SER A 8 44.80 -21.46 -50.69
C SER A 8 43.28 -21.64 -50.96
N ARG A 9 42.60 -20.49 -51.11
CA ARG A 9 41.52 -20.16 -52.08
C ARG A 9 40.29 -21.08 -52.20
N PHE A 10 39.11 -20.51 -51.98
CA PHE A 10 37.90 -20.39 -52.84
C PHE A 10 36.82 -19.73 -51.92
N ALA A 11 36.17 -18.59 -52.20
CA ALA A 11 35.20 -18.25 -53.26
C ALA A 11 33.93 -19.13 -53.23
N ALA A 12 32.70 -18.63 -53.40
CA ALA A 12 32.17 -17.24 -53.44
C ALA A 12 30.61 -17.27 -53.30
N LEU A 13 29.97 -16.09 -53.32
CA LEU A 13 28.52 -15.81 -53.54
C LEU A 13 27.48 -16.54 -52.67
N ASN A 14 26.70 -15.76 -51.91
CA ASN A 14 25.24 -15.55 -52.11
C ASN A 14 24.66 -14.67 -50.97
N ALA A 15 23.48 -14.07 -51.08
CA ALA A 15 22.79 -13.34 -52.16
C ALA A 15 21.47 -12.79 -51.58
N ALA A 16 21.07 -11.59 -52.02
CA ALA A 16 19.74 -10.97 -51.91
C ALA A 16 18.72 -11.43 -50.83
N ALA A 17 18.38 -10.51 -49.92
CA ALA A 17 17.04 -10.39 -49.36
C ALA A 17 16.74 -8.90 -49.09
N GLY A 18 15.92 -8.26 -49.92
CA GLY A 18 15.53 -6.86 -49.76
C GLY A 18 14.06 -6.66 -50.14
N SER A 19 13.45 -5.58 -49.62
CA SER A 19 12.02 -5.22 -49.82
C SER A 19 11.03 -6.24 -49.18
N SER A 20 9.88 -5.86 -48.62
CA SER A 20 9.04 -4.72 -48.98
C SER A 20 8.07 -4.29 -47.86
N VAL A 21 7.64 -3.03 -47.94
CA VAL A 21 6.32 -2.45 -47.59
C VAL A 21 5.45 -3.15 -46.53
N ARG A 22 5.10 -2.41 -45.48
CA ARG A 22 3.85 -2.63 -44.72
C ARG A 22 2.67 -2.21 -45.59
N VAL A 23 1.77 -3.14 -45.92
CA VAL A 23 0.48 -2.79 -46.54
C VAL A 23 -0.42 -2.13 -45.50
N LEU A 24 -0.59 -0.81 -45.62
CA LEU A 24 -1.79 -0.14 -45.12
C LEU A 24 -2.96 -0.57 -46.02
N ASN A 25 -4.06 -1.04 -45.44
CA ASN A 25 -5.32 -1.15 -46.18
C ASN A 25 -6.41 -0.35 -45.46
N SER A 26 -6.71 0.81 -46.01
CA SER A 26 -7.81 1.69 -45.59
C SER A 26 -8.99 1.52 -46.53
N ALA A 27 -10.12 1.02 -46.01
CA ALA A 27 -11.38 1.01 -46.73
C ALA A 27 -12.48 1.60 -45.84
N GLY A 28 -12.89 2.83 -46.14
CA GLY A 28 -14.09 3.43 -45.55
C GLY A 28 -15.32 3.15 -46.40
N ALA A 29 -16.49 3.06 -45.79
CA ALA A 29 -17.77 2.99 -46.49
C ALA A 29 -18.80 3.89 -45.79
N SER A 30 -19.43 4.78 -46.55
CA SER A 30 -20.26 5.86 -46.03
C SER A 30 -21.71 5.45 -45.72
N ARG A 31 -22.28 6.01 -44.65
CA ARG A 31 -23.72 6.27 -44.42
C ARG A 31 -23.81 7.42 -43.41
N VAL A 32 -23.87 8.67 -43.85
CA VAL A 32 -25.06 9.38 -44.37
C VAL A 32 -26.16 9.44 -43.30
N ILE A 33 -26.33 10.64 -42.73
CA ILE A 33 -27.37 10.99 -41.75
C ILE A 33 -28.41 11.87 -42.45
N PRO A 34 -29.70 11.51 -42.44
CA PRO A 34 -30.76 12.44 -42.81
C PRO A 34 -31.17 13.29 -41.59
N LEU A 35 -30.95 14.61 -41.66
CA LEU A 35 -31.79 15.56 -40.92
C LEU A 35 -33.03 15.85 -41.77
N SER A 36 -34.21 15.73 -41.16
CA SER A 36 -35.48 16.23 -41.71
C SER A 36 -36.09 17.22 -40.71
N SER A 37 -36.73 18.27 -41.20
CA SER A 37 -36.97 19.51 -40.45
C SER A 37 -38.42 20.00 -40.46
N LEU A 38 -38.83 20.72 -39.40
CA LEU A 38 -40.05 21.56 -39.29
C LEU A 38 -41.38 20.74 -39.30
N SER A 39 -42.40 21.02 -38.48
CA SER A 39 -43.03 22.32 -38.26
C SER A 39 -44.01 22.34 -37.07
N SER A 40 -44.00 23.45 -36.32
CA SER A 40 -45.12 24.20 -35.69
C SER A 40 -46.41 23.52 -35.21
N SER A 41 -46.78 23.74 -33.92
CA SER A 41 -48.16 24.09 -33.53
C SER A 41 -48.30 24.72 -32.12
N SER A 42 -48.97 25.88 -32.05
CA SER A 42 -49.87 26.39 -30.99
C SER A 42 -49.54 26.28 -29.48
N GLN A 43 -48.95 27.37 -28.93
CA GLN A 43 -49.50 28.26 -27.86
C GLN A 43 -49.88 27.69 -26.45
N PRO A 44 -50.01 28.54 -25.39
CA PRO A 44 -49.67 28.15 -24.01
C PRO A 44 -50.85 27.82 -23.08
N ARG A 45 -50.51 27.34 -21.87
CA ARG A 45 -51.35 27.46 -20.67
C ARG A 45 -50.58 28.04 -19.49
N THR A 46 -51.19 29.01 -18.84
CA THR A 46 -50.72 29.65 -17.60
C THR A 46 -51.06 28.80 -16.37
N ALA A 47 -50.12 28.64 -15.43
CA ALA A 47 -50.43 28.23 -14.06
C ALA A 47 -49.41 28.81 -13.07
N SER A 48 -49.91 29.52 -12.05
CA SER A 48 -49.10 30.03 -10.94
C SER A 48 -48.68 28.91 -9.99
N LEU A 49 -47.46 28.98 -9.44
CA LEU A 49 -47.05 28.21 -8.27
C LEU A 49 -46.19 29.08 -7.34
N LEU A 50 -46.77 29.46 -6.20
CA LEU A 50 -46.01 30.05 -5.09
C LEU A 50 -45.20 28.96 -4.34
N PRO A 51 -44.05 29.32 -3.75
CA PRO A 51 -43.23 28.37 -2.98
C PRO A 51 -43.81 28.12 -1.59
N GLN A 52 -44.33 26.92 -1.31
CA GLN A 52 -44.56 26.50 0.08
C GLN A 52 -43.25 26.09 0.76
N ARG A 53 -42.97 26.76 1.89
CA ARG A 53 -41.95 26.36 2.85
C ARG A 53 -42.47 25.18 3.68
N PHE A 54 -41.64 24.17 3.92
CA PHE A 54 -41.79 23.27 5.06
C PHE A 54 -40.61 23.40 6.01
N ALA A 55 -40.90 23.38 7.31
CA ALA A 55 -39.99 23.81 8.35
C ALA A 55 -39.16 22.66 8.95
N SER A 56 -38.04 23.04 9.57
CA SER A 56 -37.21 22.14 10.38
C SER A 56 -37.97 21.64 11.62
N THR A 57 -37.87 20.34 11.89
CA THR A 57 -37.99 19.79 13.24
C THR A 57 -36.72 19.01 13.57
N ALA A 58 -36.12 19.31 14.74
CA ALA A 58 -34.88 18.69 15.19
C ALA A 58 -35.15 17.68 16.31
N ALA A 59 -34.63 16.46 16.17
CA ALA A 59 -34.78 15.39 17.16
C ALA A 59 -33.50 15.20 17.99
N THR A 60 -33.38 15.92 19.11
CA THR A 60 -32.22 15.87 20.01
C THR A 60 -32.16 14.53 20.77
N THR A 61 -31.21 13.67 20.43
CA THR A 61 -30.97 12.41 21.15
C THR A 61 -29.81 12.55 22.14
N THR A 62 -30.12 12.95 23.37
CA THR A 62 -29.18 12.95 24.50
C THR A 62 -29.60 11.92 25.56
N LYS A 63 -28.71 10.98 25.90
CA LYS A 63 -28.74 10.29 27.21
C LYS A 63 -27.36 9.70 27.53
N SER A 64 -26.93 9.86 28.79
CA SER A 64 -25.60 9.49 29.24
C SER A 64 -25.61 8.27 30.15
N LYS A 65 -24.62 7.41 29.91
CA LYS A 65 -23.96 6.43 30.78
C LYS A 65 -24.20 6.56 32.30
N THR A 66 -24.48 5.43 32.97
CA THR A 66 -24.06 5.11 34.36
C THR A 66 -23.99 3.58 34.54
N ILE A 67 -23.29 3.10 35.57
CA ILE A 67 -22.91 1.69 35.80
C ILE A 67 -23.55 1.17 37.10
N THR A 68 -24.05 -0.07 37.11
CA THR A 68 -24.31 -0.86 38.33
C THR A 68 -23.93 -2.34 38.14
N LYS A 69 -23.82 -3.11 39.26
CA LYS A 69 -23.16 -4.43 39.31
C LYS A 69 -23.73 -5.31 40.44
N ALA A 70 -24.36 -6.45 40.12
CA ALA A 70 -24.84 -7.46 41.10
C ALA A 70 -25.02 -8.87 40.44
N LYS A 71 -25.40 -9.91 41.21
CA LYS A 71 -24.50 -10.87 41.90
C LYS A 71 -25.26 -12.11 42.45
N LYS A 72 -25.21 -13.27 41.75
CA LYS A 72 -25.62 -14.64 42.20
C LYS A 72 -27.13 -14.79 42.57
N PRO A 73 -27.71 -15.98 42.93
CA PRO A 73 -27.22 -17.27 43.51
C PRO A 73 -26.91 -18.39 42.46
N ALA A 74 -26.46 -19.64 42.71
CA ALA A 74 -26.37 -20.62 43.83
C ALA A 74 -27.66 -21.46 44.11
N ALA A 75 -27.64 -22.72 44.58
CA ALA A 75 -26.56 -23.61 45.07
C ALA A 75 -25.88 -24.47 43.96
N ALA A 76 -25.70 -25.81 43.91
CA ALA A 76 -25.93 -27.03 44.74
C ALA A 76 -24.80 -28.05 44.39
N LYS A 77 -24.19 -28.94 45.22
CA LYS A 77 -24.53 -30.02 46.20
C LYS A 77 -24.62 -31.43 45.57
N THR A 78 -23.91 -32.45 46.09
CA THR A 78 -23.85 -32.86 47.51
C THR A 78 -22.49 -32.80 48.28
N THR A 79 -21.72 -33.90 48.42
CA THR A 79 -20.81 -34.23 49.57
C THR A 79 -19.54 -35.05 49.14
N LYS A 80 -18.70 -35.79 49.91
CA LYS A 80 -18.75 -36.39 51.29
C LYS A 80 -17.38 -36.83 51.92
N ALA A 81 -16.59 -35.89 52.48
CA ALA A 81 -15.47 -36.12 53.45
C ALA A 81 -14.15 -36.79 52.92
N LYS A 82 -13.01 -36.97 53.65
CA LYS A 82 -12.70 -36.81 55.11
C LYS A 82 -11.21 -36.49 55.49
N LYS A 83 -10.92 -35.22 55.79
CA LYS A 83 -10.12 -34.64 56.92
C LYS A 83 -9.00 -35.45 57.67
N LYS A 84 -7.76 -34.91 57.66
CA LYS A 84 -6.67 -34.86 58.71
C LYS A 84 -5.53 -33.93 58.18
N ALA A 85 -4.46 -33.49 58.87
CA ALA A 85 -4.20 -33.05 60.26
C ALA A 85 -2.81 -32.32 60.33
N ALA A 86 -2.52 -31.45 61.33
CA ALA A 86 -1.19 -30.81 61.56
C ALA A 86 -1.05 -30.21 62.99
N PRO A 87 0.18 -29.97 63.50
CA PRO A 87 0.44 -29.02 64.60
C PRO A 87 1.42 -27.86 64.22
N LYS A 88 1.72 -26.94 65.16
CA LYS A 88 2.33 -25.60 64.95
C LYS A 88 3.30 -25.17 66.08
N LYS A 89 3.98 -24.01 65.90
CA LYS A 89 4.60 -23.04 66.86
C LYS A 89 6.15 -22.96 66.78
N LYS A 90 6.85 -21.87 67.14
CA LYS A 90 6.49 -20.56 67.75
C LYS A 90 7.38 -19.39 67.18
N ALA A 91 7.45 -18.22 67.84
CA ALA A 91 7.98 -16.95 67.26
C ALA A 91 9.30 -16.40 67.88
N ALA A 92 9.89 -15.38 67.24
CA ALA A 92 11.11 -14.61 67.65
C ALA A 92 10.78 -13.50 68.71
N PRO A 93 11.73 -12.69 69.28
CA PRO A 93 12.43 -11.57 68.55
C PRO A 93 13.79 -11.02 69.09
N LYS A 94 14.51 -10.17 68.32
CA LYS A 94 15.05 -8.80 68.65
C LYS A 94 16.23 -8.31 67.74
N LYS A 95 16.54 -7.00 67.79
CA LYS A 95 17.51 -6.25 66.93
C LYS A 95 18.82 -5.89 67.67
N LYS A 96 19.93 -5.64 66.95
CA LYS A 96 20.60 -4.30 66.88
C LYS A 96 21.84 -4.24 65.95
N ALA A 97 22.15 -3.01 65.50
CA ALA A 97 23.42 -2.50 64.95
C ALA A 97 23.98 -3.05 63.61
N ALA A 98 24.80 -2.22 62.96
CA ALA A 98 25.52 -2.49 61.71
C ALA A 98 26.79 -1.61 61.63
N PRO A 99 27.85 -2.04 60.91
CA PRO A 99 28.78 -1.09 60.33
C PRO A 99 29.21 -1.37 58.86
N LYS A 100 29.16 -0.28 58.07
CA LYS A 100 30.04 0.14 56.95
C LYS A 100 30.46 -0.85 55.83
N LYS A 101 30.26 -0.36 54.60
CA LYS A 101 30.65 -0.91 53.29
C LYS A 101 32.12 -1.39 53.20
N LYS A 102 32.35 -2.44 52.40
CA LYS A 102 33.46 -2.51 51.41
C LYS A 102 32.87 -2.71 50.01
N ALA A 103 33.58 -2.28 48.97
CA ALA A 103 33.04 -2.17 47.61
C ALA A 103 33.15 -3.49 46.81
N ALA A 104 32.12 -3.79 45.99
CA ALA A 104 32.17 -4.88 45.03
C ALA A 104 33.08 -4.52 43.83
N PRO A 105 33.78 -5.49 43.21
CA PRO A 105 34.70 -5.24 42.12
C PRO A 105 33.99 -4.68 40.87
N LYS A 106 34.66 -3.75 40.18
CA LYS A 106 34.10 -3.07 38.99
C LYS A 106 33.79 -4.07 37.89
N LYS A 107 32.51 -4.14 37.50
CA LYS A 107 32.00 -4.93 36.36
C LYS A 107 32.78 -4.55 35.11
N LYS A 108 33.54 -5.49 34.52
CA LYS A 108 34.34 -5.25 33.31
C LYS A 108 33.46 -4.64 32.22
N VAL A 109 33.95 -3.58 31.58
CA VAL A 109 33.24 -2.89 30.48
C VAL A 109 33.03 -3.91 29.35
N ALA A 110 31.77 -4.14 28.99
CA ALA A 110 31.47 -5.02 27.86
C ALA A 110 32.11 -4.43 26.59
N PRO A 111 32.78 -5.24 25.74
CA PRO A 111 33.42 -4.72 24.54
C PRO A 111 32.37 -4.02 23.69
N LYS A 112 32.71 -2.81 23.20
CA LYS A 112 31.85 -2.05 22.28
C LYS A 112 31.48 -3.00 21.14
N LYS A 113 30.19 -3.35 21.01
CA LYS A 113 29.71 -4.10 19.85
C LYS A 113 30.13 -3.30 18.62
N LYS A 114 30.94 -3.89 17.74
CA LYS A 114 31.18 -3.34 16.39
C LYS A 114 29.79 -3.07 15.80
N GLU A 115 29.50 -1.83 15.43
CA GLU A 115 28.19 -1.50 14.91
C GLU A 115 27.96 -2.29 13.62
N VAL A 116 27.00 -3.22 13.67
CA VAL A 116 26.59 -3.97 12.49
C VAL A 116 25.94 -2.96 11.55
N LYS A 117 26.69 -2.53 10.52
CA LYS A 117 26.22 -1.63 9.45
C LYS A 117 24.82 -2.07 9.04
N LYS A 118 23.84 -1.19 9.12
CA LYS A 118 22.44 -1.61 9.02
C LYS A 118 22.19 -2.01 7.56
N PRO A 119 21.49 -3.12 7.25
CA PRO A 119 21.35 -3.61 5.87
C PRO A 119 20.66 -2.67 4.87
N TRP A 120 20.24 -1.49 5.32
CA TRP A 120 19.67 -0.42 4.49
C TRP A 120 20.58 0.82 4.37
N GLU A 121 21.85 0.75 4.79
CA GLU A 121 22.81 1.86 4.76
C GLU A 121 23.88 1.59 3.70
N LYS A 122 23.86 2.37 2.62
CA LYS A 122 24.87 2.36 1.53
C LYS A 122 25.58 3.72 1.53
N LEU A 123 26.89 3.72 1.28
CA LEU A 123 27.67 4.95 1.13
C LEU A 123 27.93 5.25 -0.36
N ASP A 124 28.07 6.52 -0.71
CA ASP A 124 28.58 6.96 -2.01
C ASP A 124 30.13 6.87 -2.05
N ALA A 125 30.73 7.21 -3.19
CA ALA A 125 32.19 7.24 -3.35
C ALA A 125 32.89 8.27 -2.46
N ASN A 126 32.14 9.25 -1.92
CA ASN A 126 32.63 10.33 -1.06
C ASN A 126 32.44 10.02 0.44
N GLY A 127 31.85 8.87 0.80
CA GLY A 127 31.58 8.46 2.17
C GLY A 127 30.24 8.93 2.77
N ASN A 128 29.39 9.62 2.00
CA ASN A 128 28.06 10.07 2.44
C ASN A 128 27.04 8.94 2.39
N LEU A 129 26.03 8.96 3.27
CA LEU A 129 24.93 7.99 3.21
C LEU A 129 23.99 8.29 2.03
N ILE A 130 23.88 7.34 1.11
CA ILE A 130 22.92 7.40 0.01
C ILE A 130 21.49 7.33 0.59
N PRO A 131 20.60 8.30 0.29
CA PRO A 131 19.24 8.32 0.83
C PRO A 131 18.44 7.06 0.44
N LEU A 132 17.39 6.79 1.21
CA LEU A 132 16.46 5.71 0.88
C LEU A 132 15.57 6.13 -0.29
N PRO A 133 15.21 5.20 -1.20
CA PRO A 133 14.36 5.51 -2.36
C PRO A 133 13.10 6.29 -2.02
N LYS A 134 12.40 5.93 -0.94
CA LYS A 134 11.21 6.62 -0.45
C LYS A 134 11.41 8.13 -0.26
N ASP A 135 12.59 8.54 0.16
CA ASP A 135 12.87 9.93 0.51
C ASP A 135 13.25 10.74 -0.74
N THR A 136 13.98 10.12 -1.68
CA THR A 136 14.26 10.63 -3.03
C THR A 136 13.03 10.71 -3.95
N LYS A 137 11.95 9.98 -3.63
CA LYS A 137 10.80 9.86 -4.51
C LYS A 137 10.18 11.25 -4.81
N PRO A 138 9.92 11.59 -6.08
CA PRO A 138 9.14 12.78 -6.48
C PRO A 138 7.80 12.89 -5.75
N LYS A 139 7.38 14.13 -5.47
CA LYS A 139 6.18 14.48 -4.68
C LYS A 139 5.40 15.59 -5.39
N PHE A 140 4.21 15.26 -5.88
CA PHE A 140 3.30 16.22 -6.48
C PHE A 140 2.88 17.30 -5.48
N SER A 141 2.88 18.56 -5.92
CA SER A 141 2.36 19.70 -5.17
C SER A 141 1.00 20.12 -5.76
N PRO A 142 -0.14 19.66 -5.22
CA PRO A 142 -1.44 20.21 -5.63
C PRO A 142 -1.56 21.68 -5.24
N ALA A 143 -2.46 22.42 -5.89
CA ALA A 143 -2.66 23.87 -5.74
C ALA A 143 -2.60 24.39 -4.29
N TRP A 144 -3.27 23.70 -3.36
CA TRP A 144 -3.24 24.00 -1.92
C TRP A 144 -1.82 23.99 -1.30
N ILE A 145 -0.95 23.08 -1.72
CA ILE A 145 0.46 23.02 -1.29
C ILE A 145 1.30 24.12 -1.94
N LEU A 146 0.97 24.53 -3.18
CA LEU A 146 1.61 25.67 -3.85
C LEU A 146 1.24 27.00 -3.15
N PHE A 147 -0.03 27.16 -2.79
CA PHE A 147 -0.50 28.24 -1.92
C PHE A 147 0.22 28.26 -0.56
N ILE A 148 0.34 27.10 0.12
CA ILE A 148 1.13 27.01 1.37
C ILE A 148 2.59 27.44 1.14
N LYS A 149 3.23 27.02 0.03
CA LYS A 149 4.60 27.43 -0.30
C LYS A 149 4.72 28.94 -0.52
N ALA A 150 3.81 29.54 -1.28
CA ALA A 150 3.78 30.98 -1.53
C ALA A 150 3.62 31.77 -0.22
N LYS A 151 2.57 31.46 0.56
CA LYS A 151 2.32 32.05 1.89
C LYS A 151 3.45 31.78 2.91
N ALA A 152 4.25 30.74 2.70
CA ALA A 152 5.42 30.41 3.51
C ALA A 152 6.73 31.09 3.07
N THR A 153 6.69 31.83 1.94
CA THR A 153 7.82 32.55 1.34
C THR A 153 7.59 34.07 1.39
N GLU A 154 6.36 34.53 1.61
CA GLU A 154 6.02 35.93 1.85
C GLU A 154 6.83 36.51 3.05
N PRO A 155 7.55 37.63 2.88
CA PRO A 155 8.36 38.20 3.96
C PRO A 155 7.46 38.69 5.10
N GLY A 156 7.89 38.43 6.33
CA GLY A 156 7.13 38.74 7.55
C GLY A 156 6.21 37.63 8.06
N THR A 157 5.98 36.55 7.30
CA THR A 157 5.14 35.43 7.77
C THR A 157 5.91 34.46 8.68
N ASP A 158 6.12 34.80 9.96
CA ASP A 158 6.53 33.79 10.95
C ASP A 158 5.32 32.94 11.43
N PHE A 159 4.77 32.19 10.48
CA PHE A 159 3.78 31.15 10.77
C PHE A 159 4.41 29.92 11.46
N LYS A 160 5.75 29.78 11.41
CA LYS A 160 6.50 28.62 11.93
C LYS A 160 6.68 28.66 13.44
N SER A 161 6.61 29.85 14.05
CA SER A 161 6.48 30.07 15.50
C SER A 161 5.30 29.29 16.11
N LYS A 162 4.15 29.25 15.41
CA LYS A 162 2.95 28.51 15.83
C LYS A 162 3.13 26.99 15.62
N PRO A 163 2.56 26.14 16.49
CA PRO A 163 2.58 24.69 16.28
C PRO A 163 1.86 24.33 14.97
N ALA A 164 2.39 23.33 14.26
CA ALA A 164 2.06 23.10 12.85
C ALA A 164 0.57 22.86 12.53
N ARG A 165 -0.23 22.47 13.53
CA ARG A 165 -1.68 22.30 13.41
C ARG A 165 -2.45 23.61 13.29
N GLU A 166 -1.98 24.67 13.96
CA GLU A 166 -2.67 25.96 14.03
C GLU A 166 -2.52 26.75 12.73
N TRP A 167 -1.29 26.96 12.25
CA TRP A 167 -1.10 27.69 11.00
C TRP A 167 -1.68 26.95 9.78
N MET A 168 -1.68 25.61 9.75
CA MET A 168 -2.39 24.86 8.71
C MET A 168 -3.91 25.08 8.79
N THR A 169 -4.46 25.25 9.99
CA THR A 169 -5.89 25.56 10.18
C THR A 169 -6.20 26.99 9.74
N ASP A 170 -5.32 27.96 10.04
CA ASP A 170 -5.47 29.35 9.60
C ASP A 170 -5.35 29.47 8.07
N PHE A 171 -4.34 28.85 7.46
CA PHE A 171 -4.18 28.82 6.00
C PHE A 171 -5.37 28.13 5.32
N ALA A 172 -5.96 27.10 5.94
CA ALA A 172 -7.14 26.41 5.39
C ALA A 172 -8.41 27.26 5.44
N LYS A 173 -8.55 28.19 6.41
CA LYS A 173 -9.60 29.22 6.39
C LYS A 173 -9.40 30.16 5.21
N ILE A 174 -8.16 30.64 4.99
CA ILE A 174 -7.82 31.55 3.89
C ILE A 174 -8.12 30.90 2.53
N TRP A 175 -7.60 29.69 2.28
CA TRP A 175 -7.84 28.97 1.02
C TRP A 175 -9.33 28.64 0.77
N LYS A 176 -10.14 28.45 1.82
CA LYS A 176 -11.58 28.30 1.70
C LYS A 176 -12.30 29.64 1.42
N GLY A 177 -11.78 30.75 1.93
CA GLY A 177 -12.33 32.10 1.73
C GLY A 177 -11.92 32.77 0.41
N MET A 178 -10.79 32.38 -0.19
CA MET A 178 -10.37 32.83 -1.52
C MET A 178 -11.44 32.56 -2.57
N SER A 179 -11.59 33.46 -3.54
CA SER A 179 -12.34 33.27 -4.77
C SER A 179 -11.70 32.20 -5.67
N ASP A 180 -12.41 31.74 -6.70
CA ASP A 180 -11.82 30.79 -7.66
C ASP A 180 -10.85 31.46 -8.64
N ALA A 181 -10.94 32.78 -8.82
CA ALA A 181 -9.95 33.58 -9.54
C ALA A 181 -8.59 33.60 -8.81
N GLU A 182 -8.58 33.79 -7.49
CA GLU A 182 -7.36 33.74 -6.67
C GLU A 182 -6.78 32.32 -6.55
N LYS A 183 -7.62 31.27 -6.63
CA LYS A 183 -7.15 29.88 -6.70
C LYS A 183 -6.60 29.50 -8.07
N LYS A 184 -7.10 30.11 -9.15
CA LYS A 184 -6.77 29.79 -10.55
C LYS A 184 -5.26 29.66 -10.83
N PRO A 185 -4.37 30.62 -10.49
CA PRO A 185 -2.94 30.48 -10.78
C PRO A 185 -2.34 29.22 -10.13
N TYR A 186 -2.72 28.90 -8.88
CA TYR A 186 -2.25 27.68 -8.20
C TYR A 186 -2.82 26.39 -8.80
N LEU A 187 -4.03 26.44 -9.37
CA LEU A 187 -4.66 25.31 -10.06
C LEU A 187 -3.98 25.05 -11.41
N ASP A 188 -3.73 26.11 -12.18
CA ASP A 188 -3.05 26.03 -13.47
C ASP A 188 -1.57 25.61 -13.31
N GLU A 189 -0.85 26.16 -12.32
CA GLU A 189 0.52 25.74 -11.96
C GLU A 189 0.56 24.26 -11.53
N ALA A 190 -0.39 23.82 -10.71
CA ALA A 190 -0.50 22.41 -10.30
C ALA A 190 -0.85 21.47 -11.48
N LEU A 191 -1.52 21.97 -12.52
CA LEU A 191 -1.77 21.20 -13.74
C LEU A 191 -0.50 21.11 -14.60
N ALA A 192 0.26 22.21 -14.77
CA ALA A 192 1.53 22.19 -15.48
C ALA A 192 2.57 21.27 -14.80
N GLN A 193 2.72 21.36 -13.48
CA GLN A 193 3.63 20.49 -12.70
C GLN A 193 3.20 19.02 -12.66
N LYS A 194 1.96 18.68 -13.05
CA LYS A 194 1.44 17.31 -13.02
C LYS A 194 2.14 16.42 -14.03
N GLU A 195 2.44 16.94 -15.22
CA GLU A 195 3.10 16.18 -16.29
C GLU A 195 4.57 15.95 -15.98
N GLN A 196 5.28 17.00 -15.56
CA GLN A 196 6.65 16.92 -15.02
C GLN A 196 6.73 15.91 -13.86
N TYR A 197 5.78 15.92 -12.93
CA TYR A 197 5.71 14.94 -11.85
C TYR A 197 5.57 13.49 -12.35
N TYR A 198 4.88 13.25 -13.48
CA TYR A 198 4.79 11.90 -14.06
C TYR A 198 6.08 11.50 -14.78
N THR A 199 6.73 12.40 -15.53
CA THR A 199 8.05 12.11 -16.13
C THR A 199 9.11 11.85 -15.07
N ASP A 200 9.15 12.67 -14.01
CA ASP A 200 10.04 12.49 -12.87
C ASP A 200 9.77 11.17 -12.15
N LEU A 201 8.50 10.81 -11.96
CA LEU A 201 8.14 9.50 -11.39
C LEU A 201 8.59 8.34 -12.25
N GLU A 202 8.68 8.48 -13.57
CA GLU A 202 9.06 7.41 -14.49
C GLU A 202 10.57 7.28 -14.62
N GLN A 203 11.29 8.40 -14.73
CA GLN A 203 12.74 8.44 -14.59
C GLN A 203 13.17 7.88 -13.22
N TRP A 204 12.51 8.30 -12.13
CA TRP A 204 12.78 7.79 -10.79
C TRP A 204 12.47 6.30 -10.65
N LYS A 205 11.37 5.78 -11.23
CA LYS A 205 11.10 4.32 -11.27
C LYS A 205 12.21 3.58 -12.01
N ALA A 206 12.67 4.12 -13.15
CA ALA A 206 13.70 3.52 -13.99
C ALA A 206 15.09 3.53 -13.34
N SER A 207 15.40 4.54 -12.52
CA SER A 207 16.66 4.63 -11.77
C SER A 207 16.74 3.69 -10.55
N LEU A 208 15.68 2.96 -10.19
CA LEU A 208 15.69 2.05 -9.03
C LEU A 208 16.38 0.73 -9.36
N THR A 209 17.55 0.49 -8.76
CA THR A 209 18.20 -0.82 -8.82
C THR A 209 17.49 -1.86 -7.93
N ALA A 210 17.75 -3.14 -8.19
CA ALA A 210 17.33 -4.24 -7.31
C ALA A 210 17.84 -4.05 -5.86
N GLU A 211 19.07 -3.52 -5.71
CA GLU A 211 19.65 -3.15 -4.41
C GLU A 211 18.86 -2.04 -3.70
N ASP A 212 18.55 -0.94 -4.39
CA ASP A 212 17.76 0.18 -3.83
C ASP A 212 16.42 -0.32 -3.27
N ILE A 213 15.77 -1.19 -4.03
CA ILE A 213 14.49 -1.78 -3.67
C ILE A 213 14.62 -2.71 -2.45
N GLU A 214 15.73 -3.42 -2.25
CA GLU A 214 16.00 -4.19 -1.02
C GLU A 214 16.53 -3.35 0.15
N ARG A 215 17.25 -2.26 -0.12
CA ARG A 215 17.60 -1.20 0.85
C ARG A 215 16.32 -0.63 1.47
N GLN A 216 15.33 -0.32 0.63
CA GLN A 216 14.01 0.13 1.08
C GLN A 216 13.22 -0.95 1.83
N LYS A 217 13.11 -2.18 1.31
CA LYS A 217 12.35 -3.26 1.99
C LYS A 217 12.97 -3.63 3.34
N SER A 218 14.29 -3.61 3.49
CA SER A 218 14.96 -3.94 4.76
C SER A 218 14.76 -2.83 5.80
N TYR A 219 14.77 -1.55 5.39
CA TYR A 219 14.32 -0.44 6.23
C TYR A 219 12.84 -0.57 6.63
N ASP A 220 11.93 -0.83 5.69
CA ASP A 220 10.50 -1.02 5.96
C ASP A 220 10.26 -2.19 6.95
N ARG A 221 11.03 -3.29 6.83
CA ARG A 221 11.04 -4.41 7.78
C ARG A 221 11.50 -3.97 9.17
N TYR A 222 12.56 -3.15 9.27
CA TYR A 222 13.05 -2.60 10.53
C TYR A 222 12.03 -1.68 11.21
N VAL A 223 11.45 -0.72 10.48
CA VAL A 223 10.46 0.22 11.03
C VAL A 223 9.22 -0.52 11.53
N ALA A 224 8.70 -1.50 10.78
CA ALA A 224 7.56 -2.31 11.21
C ALA A 224 7.86 -3.11 12.49
N ARG A 225 9.06 -3.69 12.61
CA ARG A 225 9.50 -4.39 13.83
C ARG A 225 9.64 -3.41 15.01
N ARG A 226 10.23 -2.23 14.80
CA ARG A 226 10.40 -1.18 15.82
C ARG A 226 9.05 -0.66 16.31
N GLN A 227 8.09 -0.40 15.42
CA GLN A 227 6.74 0.02 15.81
C GLN A 227 5.98 -1.08 16.56
N LYS A 228 6.02 -2.35 16.12
CA LYS A 228 5.42 -3.46 16.88
C LYS A 228 5.97 -3.56 18.30
N ALA A 229 7.29 -3.42 18.47
CA ALA A 229 7.94 -3.40 19.78
C ALA A 229 7.56 -2.17 20.62
N LEU A 230 7.37 -1.00 20.00
CA LEU A 230 6.88 0.20 20.70
C LEU A 230 5.42 0.05 21.15
N SER A 231 4.53 -0.53 20.33
CA SER A 231 3.15 -0.84 20.73
C SER A 231 3.12 -1.78 21.93
N ALA A 232 3.88 -2.88 21.86
CA ALA A 232 3.99 -3.84 22.95
C ALA A 232 4.57 -3.24 24.24
N LYS A 233 5.54 -2.30 24.13
CA LYS A 233 6.12 -1.63 25.30
C LYS A 233 5.24 -0.51 25.88
N LYS A 234 4.42 0.17 25.07
CA LYS A 234 3.59 1.30 25.51
C LYS A 234 2.12 0.93 25.82
N GLY A 235 1.65 -0.26 25.42
CA GLY A 235 0.24 -0.64 25.55
C GLY A 235 -0.72 0.10 24.60
N ILE A 236 -0.20 0.92 23.69
CA ILE A 236 -0.95 1.75 22.74
C ILE A 236 -0.69 1.18 21.34
N GLU A 237 -1.71 0.97 20.49
CA GLU A 237 -1.47 0.56 19.11
C GLU A 237 -0.82 1.71 18.30
N VAL A 238 0.50 1.64 18.14
CA VAL A 238 1.22 2.48 17.19
C VAL A 238 0.85 2.06 15.77
N ALA A 239 0.34 2.99 14.98
CA ALA A 239 -0.04 2.77 13.60
C ALA A 239 1.10 2.13 12.78
N LYS A 240 0.78 1.02 12.13
CA LYS A 240 1.71 0.24 11.29
C LYS A 240 2.24 1.11 10.13
N PRO A 241 3.49 0.94 9.67
CA PRO A 241 4.05 1.82 8.67
C PRO A 241 3.47 1.46 7.31
N ARG A 242 3.07 2.47 6.51
CA ARG A 242 2.74 2.27 5.10
C ARG A 242 4.01 1.80 4.39
N ARG A 243 4.11 0.49 4.14
CA ARG A 243 5.20 -0.12 3.39
C ARG A 243 5.21 0.47 1.98
N THR A 244 6.41 0.75 1.49
CA THR A 244 6.61 1.16 0.11
C THR A 244 6.17 0.05 -0.84
N ALA A 245 5.41 0.42 -1.88
CA ALA A 245 4.96 -0.51 -2.91
C ALA A 245 6.06 -0.83 -3.95
N LEU A 246 7.34 -0.60 -3.60
CA LEU A 246 8.46 -0.73 -4.53
C LEU A 246 8.63 -2.20 -4.90
N ARG A 247 8.62 -2.46 -6.21
CA ARG A 247 8.79 -3.76 -6.83
C ARG A 247 9.78 -3.56 -7.97
N ASP A 248 10.70 -4.50 -8.03
CA ASP A 248 11.65 -4.62 -9.12
C ASP A 248 10.87 -5.04 -10.38
N PRO A 249 10.94 -4.30 -11.51
CA PRO A 249 10.24 -4.63 -12.74
C PRO A 249 10.71 -5.94 -13.39
N LEU A 250 11.98 -6.30 -13.22
CA LEU A 250 12.59 -7.50 -13.80
C LEU A 250 12.31 -8.75 -12.95
N ARG A 251 11.94 -8.59 -11.68
CA ARG A 251 11.64 -9.72 -10.80
C ARG A 251 10.37 -10.44 -11.23
N PRO A 252 10.41 -11.75 -11.53
CA PRO A 252 9.23 -12.53 -11.88
C PRO A 252 8.11 -12.41 -10.82
N LYS A 253 6.90 -12.19 -11.30
CA LYS A 253 5.70 -12.14 -10.46
C LYS A 253 5.23 -13.55 -10.14
N ARG A 254 4.88 -13.82 -8.88
CA ARG A 254 4.32 -15.13 -8.47
C ARG A 254 3.05 -15.43 -9.29
N PRO A 255 2.90 -16.66 -9.81
CA PRO A 255 1.74 -17.07 -10.58
C PRO A 255 0.50 -17.20 -9.69
N LEU A 256 -0.67 -17.33 -10.33
CA LEU A 256 -1.91 -17.62 -9.64
C LEU A 256 -1.94 -19.12 -9.25
N SER A 257 -2.33 -19.39 -8.02
CA SER A 257 -2.70 -20.75 -7.58
C SER A 257 -4.04 -21.17 -8.21
N ALA A 258 -4.32 -22.47 -8.27
CA ALA A 258 -5.52 -23.07 -8.88
C ALA A 258 -6.81 -22.33 -8.49
N PHE A 259 -7.05 -22.15 -7.18
CA PHE A 259 -8.20 -21.42 -6.67
C PHE A 259 -8.28 -19.97 -7.18
N PHE A 260 -7.15 -19.26 -7.30
CA PHE A 260 -7.15 -17.88 -7.80
C PHE A 260 -7.41 -17.78 -9.31
N SER A 261 -7.09 -18.85 -10.07
CA SER A 261 -7.44 -18.96 -11.50
C SER A 261 -8.94 -19.20 -11.65
N PHE A 262 -9.47 -20.23 -10.97
CA PHE A 262 -10.91 -20.50 -10.88
C PHE A 262 -11.71 -19.28 -10.40
N LEU A 263 -11.24 -18.59 -9.35
CA LEU A 263 -11.86 -17.37 -8.82
C LEU A 263 -11.79 -16.17 -9.80
N GLY A 264 -10.89 -16.20 -10.79
CA GLY A 264 -10.89 -15.26 -11.92
C GLY A 264 -12.01 -15.57 -12.90
N GLU A 265 -12.08 -16.83 -13.35
CA GLU A 265 -13.08 -17.34 -14.30
C GLU A 265 -14.52 -17.24 -13.72
N TYR A 266 -14.72 -17.69 -12.48
CA TYR A 266 -15.98 -17.58 -11.74
C TYR A 266 -16.44 -16.12 -11.56
N ARG A 267 -15.50 -15.17 -11.37
CA ARG A 267 -15.85 -13.74 -11.31
C ARG A 267 -16.30 -13.20 -12.66
N ALA A 268 -15.67 -13.59 -13.76
CA ALA A 268 -16.08 -13.15 -15.09
C ALA A 268 -17.52 -13.61 -15.41
N GLN A 269 -17.89 -14.81 -14.97
CA GLN A 269 -19.23 -15.39 -15.15
C GLN A 269 -20.29 -14.76 -14.23
N HIS A 270 -20.06 -14.72 -12.92
CA HIS A 270 -21.13 -14.47 -11.93
C HIS A 270 -21.17 -13.03 -11.39
N ILE A 271 -20.25 -12.13 -11.76
CA ILE A 271 -20.22 -10.79 -11.15
C ILE A 271 -21.44 -9.93 -11.50
N GLU A 272 -21.99 -10.05 -12.71
CA GLU A 272 -23.18 -9.29 -13.10
C GLU A 272 -24.44 -9.79 -12.41
N GLU A 273 -24.68 -11.10 -12.45
CA GLU A 273 -25.78 -11.77 -11.75
C GLU A 273 -25.81 -11.40 -10.27
N ILE A 274 -24.69 -11.57 -9.56
CA ILE A 274 -24.57 -11.27 -8.14
C ILE A 274 -24.67 -9.75 -7.87
N THR A 275 -24.29 -8.90 -8.82
CA THR A 275 -24.52 -7.44 -8.74
C THR A 275 -26.02 -7.10 -8.87
N ARG A 276 -26.77 -7.78 -9.76
CA ARG A 276 -28.22 -7.61 -9.91
C ARG A 276 -28.98 -8.13 -8.69
N GLU A 277 -28.62 -9.30 -8.17
CA GLU A 277 -29.24 -9.94 -7.00
C GLU A 277 -29.03 -9.12 -5.71
N THR A 278 -27.81 -8.60 -5.48
CA THR A 278 -27.48 -7.92 -4.22
C THR A 278 -27.64 -6.40 -4.27
N GLY A 279 -27.83 -5.81 -5.46
CA GLY A 279 -27.79 -4.37 -5.69
C GLY A 279 -26.42 -3.71 -5.45
N ILE A 280 -25.38 -4.47 -5.09
CA ILE A 280 -24.05 -3.95 -4.77
C ILE A 280 -23.23 -3.85 -6.08
N PRO A 281 -22.87 -2.65 -6.56
CA PRO A 281 -22.13 -2.49 -7.81
C PRO A 281 -20.76 -3.18 -7.71
N LYS A 282 -20.52 -4.15 -8.61
CA LYS A 282 -19.31 -5.00 -8.63
C LYS A 282 -19.10 -5.71 -7.29
N ALA A 283 -20.05 -6.58 -6.95
CA ALA A 283 -20.17 -7.32 -5.68
C ALA A 283 -19.04 -8.33 -5.35
N HIS A 284 -17.77 -8.02 -5.67
CA HIS A 284 -16.60 -8.88 -5.57
C HIS A 284 -16.47 -9.65 -4.24
N THR A 285 -16.88 -9.07 -3.11
CA THR A 285 -16.87 -9.70 -1.78
C THR A 285 -17.84 -10.88 -1.69
N VAL A 286 -19.04 -10.75 -2.28
CA VAL A 286 -20.06 -11.81 -2.32
C VAL A 286 -19.65 -12.89 -3.32
N VAL A 287 -19.24 -12.48 -4.53
CA VAL A 287 -18.71 -13.38 -5.57
C VAL A 287 -17.56 -14.23 -5.04
N SER A 288 -16.64 -13.63 -4.27
CA SER A 288 -15.49 -14.37 -3.72
C SER A 288 -15.83 -15.31 -2.56
N LYS A 289 -16.99 -15.15 -1.89
CA LYS A 289 -17.50 -16.13 -0.92
C LYS A 289 -18.10 -17.33 -1.64
N ARG A 290 -19.03 -17.09 -2.57
CA ARG A 290 -19.66 -18.16 -3.37
C ARG A 290 -18.63 -18.98 -4.16
N ALA A 291 -17.61 -18.32 -4.72
CA ALA A 291 -16.47 -18.99 -5.34
C ALA A 291 -15.66 -19.87 -4.36
N ALA A 292 -15.46 -19.44 -3.10
CA ALA A 292 -14.77 -20.24 -2.10
C ALA A 292 -15.60 -21.44 -1.63
N GLU A 293 -16.93 -21.29 -1.55
CA GLU A 293 -17.88 -22.35 -1.24
C GLU A 293 -17.96 -23.37 -2.39
N ALA A 294 -18.13 -22.92 -3.63
CA ALA A 294 -18.12 -23.74 -4.84
C ALA A 294 -16.77 -24.46 -5.05
N TRP A 295 -15.63 -23.80 -4.82
CA TRP A 295 -14.33 -24.46 -4.85
C TRP A 295 -14.16 -25.48 -3.72
N LYS A 296 -14.81 -25.29 -2.56
CA LYS A 296 -14.79 -26.28 -1.49
C LYS A 296 -15.55 -27.55 -1.89
N SER A 297 -16.74 -27.42 -2.48
CA SER A 297 -17.60 -28.55 -2.89
C SER A 297 -17.22 -29.19 -4.24
N ALA A 298 -16.49 -28.51 -5.11
CA ALA A 298 -16.06 -29.02 -6.42
C ALA A 298 -15.28 -30.35 -6.32
N SER A 299 -15.45 -31.24 -7.31
CA SER A 299 -14.78 -32.54 -7.41
C SER A 299 -13.27 -32.42 -7.65
N ALA A 300 -12.52 -33.51 -7.45
CA ALA A 300 -11.10 -33.55 -7.80
C ALA A 300 -10.88 -33.31 -9.31
N GLU A 301 -11.73 -33.88 -10.17
CA GLU A 301 -11.69 -33.74 -11.63
C GLU A 301 -11.88 -32.29 -12.09
N THR A 302 -12.83 -31.57 -11.49
CA THR A 302 -13.06 -30.14 -11.80
C THR A 302 -11.95 -29.23 -11.26
N LYS A 303 -11.17 -29.69 -10.27
CA LYS A 303 -10.00 -28.98 -9.72
C LYS A 303 -8.71 -29.25 -10.50
N GLN A 304 -8.50 -30.48 -10.96
CA GLN A 304 -7.30 -30.94 -11.66
C GLN A 304 -6.78 -29.98 -12.76
N PRO A 305 -7.58 -29.52 -13.74
CA PRO A 305 -7.06 -28.65 -14.80
C PRO A 305 -6.57 -27.30 -14.26
N TYR A 306 -7.11 -26.79 -13.14
CA TYR A 306 -6.58 -25.59 -12.49
C TYR A 306 -5.31 -25.88 -11.68
N GLU A 307 -5.21 -27.05 -11.06
CA GLU A 307 -4.01 -27.48 -10.35
C GLU A 307 -2.83 -27.75 -11.29
N GLU A 308 -3.06 -28.41 -12.42
CA GLU A 308 -2.04 -28.64 -13.46
C GLU A 308 -1.55 -27.34 -14.07
N ARG A 309 -2.47 -26.43 -14.46
CA ARG A 309 -2.11 -25.06 -14.88
C ARG A 309 -1.26 -24.36 -13.81
N ALA A 310 -1.65 -24.46 -12.53
CA ALA A 310 -0.92 -23.82 -11.44
C ALA A 310 0.46 -24.45 -11.16
N LYS A 311 0.61 -25.78 -11.25
CA LYS A 311 1.88 -26.51 -11.14
C LYS A 311 2.84 -26.05 -12.26
N ARG A 312 2.40 -26.10 -13.51
CA ARG A 312 3.17 -25.65 -14.69
C ARG A 312 3.60 -24.18 -14.59
N HIS A 313 2.70 -23.28 -14.18
CA HIS A 313 3.06 -21.87 -14.00
C HIS A 313 4.02 -21.66 -12.82
N LEU A 314 3.96 -22.49 -11.77
CA LEU A 314 4.88 -22.43 -10.63
C LEU A 314 6.29 -22.90 -11.02
N GLU A 315 6.40 -23.97 -11.80
CA GLU A 315 7.66 -24.45 -12.38
C GLU A 315 8.32 -23.39 -13.28
N GLN A 316 7.56 -22.81 -14.21
CA GLN A 316 8.02 -21.71 -15.06
C GLN A 316 8.49 -20.50 -14.24
N TYR A 317 7.75 -20.14 -13.18
CA TYR A 317 8.16 -19.10 -12.23
C TYR A 317 9.46 -19.46 -11.49
N HIS A 318 9.66 -20.72 -11.08
CA HIS A 318 10.91 -21.14 -10.43
C HIS A 318 12.11 -21.08 -11.37
N VAL A 319 11.96 -21.43 -12.66
CA VAL A 319 13.01 -21.25 -13.68
C VAL A 319 13.31 -19.76 -13.88
N ALA A 320 12.28 -18.93 -14.07
CA ALA A 320 12.44 -17.49 -14.26
C ALA A 320 13.09 -16.81 -13.05
N VAL A 321 12.75 -17.23 -11.82
CA VAL A 321 13.36 -16.70 -10.59
C VAL A 321 14.83 -17.07 -10.50
N LYS A 322 15.22 -18.32 -10.79
CA LYS A 322 16.64 -18.71 -10.84
C LYS A 322 17.42 -17.89 -11.88
N ALA A 323 16.86 -17.66 -13.06
CA ALA A 323 17.49 -16.82 -14.09
C ALA A 323 17.65 -15.36 -13.65
N TYR A 324 16.64 -14.79 -12.98
CA TYR A 324 16.71 -13.44 -12.39
C TYR A 324 17.69 -13.36 -11.21
N GLU A 325 17.76 -14.38 -10.35
CA GLU A 325 18.70 -14.42 -9.23
C GLU A 325 20.14 -14.53 -9.75
N ASN A 326 20.41 -15.41 -10.73
CA ASN A 326 21.72 -15.50 -11.39
C ASN A 326 22.13 -14.18 -12.06
N ARG A 327 21.21 -13.50 -12.75
CA ARG A 327 21.48 -12.20 -13.42
C ARG A 327 21.81 -11.06 -12.44
N ASN A 328 21.40 -11.16 -11.18
CA ASN A 328 21.70 -10.17 -10.13
C ASN A 328 22.89 -10.58 -9.23
N HIS A 329 23.54 -11.71 -9.53
CA HIS A 329 24.70 -12.23 -8.81
C HIS A 329 25.95 -12.40 -9.71
N ALA A 330 25.85 -11.96 -10.97
CA ALA A 330 26.94 -11.81 -11.93
C ALA A 330 27.17 -10.31 -12.19
#